data_AF-A0A1S2P4D8-F1
#
_entry.id   AF-A0A1S2P4D8-F1
#
_cell.length_a   1.000
_cell.length_b   1.000
_cell.length_c   1.000
_cell.angle_alpha   90.00
_cell.angle_beta   90.00
_cell.angle_gamma   90.00
#
_symmetry.space_group_name_H-M   'P 1'
#
loop_
_entity.id
_entity.type
_entity.pdbx_description
1 polymer ?
#
loop_
_entity_poly.entity_id
_entity_poly.type
_entity_poly.pdbx_seq_one_letter_code
_entity_poly.pdbx_strand_id
1 'polypeptide(L)'
;MMTGQWESLGEAGGIEAYVHRPAGEVRGAVVVCSELYGVNAYVRETCAELAAAGYVALAPDYYWRNARRTALGYSAEEREDGLVLMRALDRDELVADASAALATARAEAGGGAWRSSV
;
A
#
# COMPACT_ATOMS: atom_id res chain seq x y z
N MET A 1 10.38 12.57 13.98
CA MET A 1 10.34 11.92 12.66
C MET A 1 9.03 11.18 12.59
N MET A 2 8.17 11.48 11.62
CA MET A 2 6.97 10.66 11.41
C MET A 2 7.42 9.39 10.71
N THR A 3 7.19 8.23 11.33
CA THR A 3 7.44 6.91 10.75
C THR A 3 6.14 6.37 10.16
N GLY A 4 6.22 5.58 9.10
CA GLY A 4 5.03 4.87 8.62
C GLY A 4 4.59 3.77 9.60
N GLN A 5 3.32 3.37 9.51
CA GLN A 5 2.69 2.40 10.41
C GLN A 5 1.68 1.53 9.66
N TRP A 6 1.40 0.33 10.18
CA TRP A 6 0.38 -0.55 9.61
C TRP A 6 -1.02 -0.15 10.07
N GLU A 7 -1.95 -0.01 9.12
CA GLU A 7 -3.34 0.38 9.38
C GLU A 7 -4.30 -0.51 8.57
N SER A 8 -5.44 -0.86 9.17
CA SER A 8 -6.52 -1.57 8.45
C SER A 8 -7.24 -0.63 7.49
N LEU A 9 -7.51 -1.08 6.26
CA LEU A 9 -8.20 -0.27 5.23
C LEU A 9 -9.73 -0.41 5.26
N GLY A 10 -10.26 -1.00 6.33
CA GLY A 10 -11.68 -1.33 6.47
C GLY A 10 -11.92 -2.08 7.77
N GLU A 11 -12.56 -3.24 7.69
CA GLU A 11 -12.86 -4.07 8.85
C GLU A 11 -11.59 -4.68 9.48
N ALA A 12 -11.63 -4.84 10.81
CA ALA A 12 -10.56 -5.49 11.55
C ALA A 12 -10.37 -6.95 11.09
N GLY A 13 -9.12 -7.33 10.82
CA GLY A 13 -8.77 -8.65 10.27
C GLY A 13 -8.78 -8.71 8.73
N GLY A 14 -9.24 -7.68 8.05
CA GLY A 14 -9.11 -7.53 6.60
C GLY A 14 -7.71 -7.09 6.15
N ILE A 15 -7.65 -6.52 4.95
CA ILE A 15 -6.43 -5.94 4.37
C ILE A 15 -5.90 -4.77 5.21
N GLU A 16 -4.58 -4.72 5.33
CA GLU A 16 -3.83 -3.62 5.92
C GLU A 16 -2.97 -2.92 4.86
N ALA A 17 -2.60 -1.68 5.11
CA ALA A 17 -1.53 -1.00 4.39
C ALA A 17 -0.49 -0.44 5.35
N TYR A 18 0.75 -0.34 4.87
CA TYR A 18 1.74 0.52 5.49
C TYR A 18 1.47 1.96 5.05
N VAL A 19 1.12 2.83 6.00
CA VAL A 19 0.70 4.20 5.76
C VAL A 19 1.77 5.16 6.28
N HIS A 20 2.20 6.09 5.43
CA HIS A 20 3.08 7.19 5.80
C HIS A 20 2.41 8.53 5.46
N ARG A 21 2.15 9.34 6.48
CA ARG A 21 1.56 10.68 6.31
C ARG A 21 2.65 11.76 6.26
N PRO A 22 2.46 12.85 5.50
CA PRO A 22 3.35 14.01 5.52
C PRO A 22 3.23 14.74 6.87
N ALA A 23 4.26 15.48 7.27
CA ALA A 23 4.21 16.29 8.48
C ALA A 23 3.42 17.60 8.31
N GLY A 24 3.25 18.06 7.08
CA GLY A 24 2.57 19.31 6.72
C GLY A 24 1.21 19.06 6.05
N GLU A 25 0.77 20.05 5.27
CA GLU A 25 -0.46 19.96 4.50
C GLU A 25 -0.46 18.77 3.54
N VAL A 26 -1.56 18.01 3.56
CA VAL A 26 -1.77 16.88 2.65
C VAL A 26 -2.15 17.41 1.27
N ARG A 27 -1.26 17.18 0.29
CA ARG A 27 -1.46 17.57 -1.12
C ARG A 27 -2.32 16.57 -1.91
N GLY A 28 -2.45 15.35 -1.38
CA GLY A 28 -3.14 14.24 -1.98
C GLY A 28 -2.67 12.92 -1.37
N ALA A 29 -3.15 11.81 -1.93
CA ALA A 29 -2.75 10.47 -1.50
C ALA A 29 -2.30 9.62 -2.69
N VAL A 30 -1.35 8.72 -2.45
CA VAL A 30 -0.78 7.79 -3.44
C VAL A 30 -0.86 6.38 -2.89
N VAL A 31 -1.47 5.47 -3.67
CA VAL A 31 -1.40 4.04 -3.41
C VAL A 31 -0.13 3.50 -4.09
N VAL A 32 0.78 2.95 -3.30
CA VAL A 32 2.05 2.37 -3.75
C VAL A 32 1.86 0.87 -3.92
N CYS A 33 1.86 0.39 -5.16
CA CYS A 33 1.76 -1.04 -5.45
C CYS A 33 3.13 -1.72 -5.28
N SER A 34 3.19 -2.72 -4.42
CA SER A 34 4.37 -3.55 -4.24
C SER A 34 4.52 -4.58 -5.36
N GLU A 35 5.77 -4.98 -5.61
CA GLU A 35 6.09 -6.13 -6.45
C GLU A 35 6.01 -7.45 -5.64
N LEU A 36 6.54 -8.54 -6.20
CA LEU A 36 6.57 -9.88 -5.60
C LEU A 36 7.23 -9.98 -4.21
N TYR A 37 7.91 -8.93 -3.77
CA TYR A 37 8.60 -8.87 -2.47
C TYR A 37 7.73 -8.29 -1.34
N GLY A 38 6.50 -7.88 -1.64
CA GLY A 38 5.61 -7.25 -0.67
C GLY A 38 6.10 -5.86 -0.22
N VAL A 39 5.75 -5.46 1.00
CA VAL A 39 6.05 -4.12 1.56
C VAL A 39 7.41 -4.13 2.25
N ASN A 40 8.44 -4.36 1.44
CA ASN A 40 9.84 -4.42 1.86
C ASN A 40 10.45 -3.02 2.10
N ALA A 41 11.76 -2.97 2.39
CA ALA A 41 12.46 -1.72 2.71
C ALA A 41 12.33 -0.66 1.60
N TYR A 42 12.45 -1.07 0.33
CA TYR A 42 12.34 -0.16 -0.82
C TYR A 42 10.94 0.47 -0.91
N VAL A 43 9.88 -0.32 -0.74
CA VAL A 43 8.50 0.19 -0.74
C VAL A 43 8.28 1.16 0.42
N ARG A 44 8.80 0.85 1.62
CA ARG A 44 8.66 1.74 2.79
C ARG A 44 9.43 3.05 2.62
N GLU A 45 10.60 3.00 1.98
CA GLU A 45 11.38 4.19 1.62
C GLU A 45 10.64 5.04 0.60
N THR A 46 10.06 4.43 -0.44
CA THR A 46 9.21 5.13 -1.42
C THR A 46 8.02 5.81 -0.73
N CYS A 47 7.38 5.15 0.23
CA CYS A 47 6.32 5.79 1.02
C CYS A 47 6.83 7.00 1.82
N ALA A 48 8.02 6.91 2.40
CA ALA A 48 8.63 8.02 3.14
C ALA A 48 8.98 9.21 2.22
N GLU A 49 9.51 8.94 1.02
CA GLU A 49 9.81 9.98 0.02
C GLU A 49 8.54 10.70 -0.46
N LEU A 50 7.47 9.96 -0.75
CA LEU A 50 6.17 10.52 -1.11
C LEU A 50 5.57 11.37 0.01
N ALA A 51 5.71 10.91 1.26
CA ALA A 51 5.31 11.68 2.44
C ALA A 51 6.15 12.96 2.62
N ALA A 52 7.46 12.88 2.39
CA ALA A 52 8.31 14.07 2.39
C ALA A 52 7.91 15.07 1.28
N ALA A 53 7.37 14.59 0.15
CA ALA A 53 6.84 15.40 -0.93
C ALA A 53 5.42 15.96 -0.67
N GLY A 54 4.79 15.63 0.46
CA GLY A 54 3.48 16.14 0.88
C GLY A 54 2.29 15.24 0.54
N TYR A 55 2.51 13.98 0.16
CA TYR A 55 1.43 13.02 -0.13
C TYR A 55 1.26 12.01 0.99
N VAL A 56 0.02 11.62 1.30
CA VAL A 56 -0.18 10.40 2.10
C VAL A 56 0.15 9.20 1.23
N ALA A 57 1.13 8.39 1.62
CA ALA A 57 1.49 7.18 0.90
C ALA A 57 0.92 5.94 1.61
N LEU A 58 0.22 5.09 0.87
CA LEU A 58 -0.35 3.84 1.38
C LEU A 58 0.19 2.68 0.54
N ALA A 59 0.88 1.72 1.14
CA ALA A 59 1.31 0.48 0.49
C ALA A 59 0.48 -0.72 1.00
N PRO A 60 -0.52 -1.19 0.24
CA PRO A 60 -1.38 -2.31 0.64
C PRO A 60 -0.60 -3.63 0.73
N ASP A 61 -0.90 -4.44 1.74
CA ASP A 61 -0.36 -5.79 1.90
C ASP A 61 -1.13 -6.80 1.04
N TYR A 62 -0.91 -6.81 -0.28
CA TYR A 62 -1.67 -7.68 -1.17
C TYR A 62 -1.52 -9.19 -0.89
N TYR A 63 -0.48 -9.59 -0.16
CA TYR A 63 -0.24 -10.99 0.22
C TYR A 63 -0.91 -11.40 1.55
N TRP A 64 -1.70 -10.53 2.17
CA TRP A 64 -2.22 -10.69 3.53
C TRP A 64 -2.99 -11.99 3.80
N ARG A 65 -3.63 -12.57 2.77
CA ARG A 65 -4.37 -13.84 2.87
C ARG A 65 -3.46 -15.06 3.01
N ASN A 66 -2.26 -15.02 2.43
CA ASN A 66 -1.31 -16.14 2.41
C ASN A 66 -0.12 -15.92 3.35
N ALA A 67 0.38 -14.69 3.41
CA ALA A 67 1.52 -14.28 4.22
C ALA A 67 1.40 -12.80 4.59
N ARG A 68 0.84 -12.53 5.77
CA ARG A 68 0.60 -11.17 6.27
C ARG A 68 1.89 -10.40 6.49
N ARG A 69 1.90 -9.15 6.01
CA ARG A 69 2.99 -8.17 6.05
C ARG A 69 4.27 -8.70 5.43
N THR A 70 4.12 -9.39 4.29
CA THR A 70 5.26 -9.91 3.51
C THR A 70 6.24 -8.78 3.20
N ALA A 71 7.52 -9.02 3.48
CA ALA A 71 8.62 -8.10 3.23
C ALA A 71 9.89 -8.91 2.95
N LEU A 72 10.08 -9.25 1.68
CA LEU A 72 11.20 -10.08 1.21
C LEU A 72 12.39 -9.20 0.76
N GLY A 73 13.58 -9.75 0.88
CA GLY A 73 14.78 -9.29 0.19
C GLY A 73 14.81 -9.73 -1.27
N TYR A 74 15.98 -9.59 -1.91
CA TYR A 74 16.16 -9.77 -3.35
C TYR A 74 17.04 -10.98 -3.71
N SER A 75 17.22 -11.93 -2.79
CA SER A 75 17.95 -13.16 -3.11
C SER A 75 17.18 -14.02 -4.12
N ALA A 76 17.86 -14.99 -4.74
CA ALA A 76 17.22 -15.92 -5.66
C ALA A 76 16.15 -16.80 -4.99
N GLU A 77 16.36 -17.14 -3.71
CA GLU A 77 15.40 -17.89 -2.89
C GLU A 77 14.15 -17.06 -2.59
N GLU A 78 14.34 -15.84 -2.06
CA GLU A 78 13.24 -14.91 -1.77
C GLU A 78 12.47 -14.51 -3.04
N ARG A 79 13.15 -14.48 -4.20
CA ARG A 79 12.48 -14.30 -5.48
C ARG A 79 11.53 -15.46 -5.80
N GLU A 80 11.92 -16.71 -5.56
CA GLU A 80 11.03 -17.85 -5.78
C GLU A 80 9.87 -17.85 -4.79
N ASP A 81 10.12 -17.51 -3.52
CA ASP A 81 9.07 -17.34 -2.51
C ASP A 81 8.04 -16.28 -2.95
N GLY A 82 8.52 -15.14 -3.44
CA GLY A 82 7.65 -14.09 -3.98
C GLY A 82 6.87 -14.54 -5.23
N LEU A 83 7.46 -15.37 -6.09
CA LEU A 83 6.75 -15.95 -7.24
C LEU A 83 5.65 -16.92 -6.79
N VAL A 84 5.88 -17.71 -5.74
CA VAL A 84 4.86 -18.59 -5.14
C VAL A 84 3.70 -17.75 -4.60
N LEU A 85 3.98 -16.69 -3.83
CA LEU A 85 2.95 -15.78 -3.32
C LEU A 85 2.17 -15.10 -4.45
N MET A 86 2.88 -14.58 -5.47
CA MET A 86 2.26 -13.93 -6.63
C MET A 86 1.31 -14.87 -7.39
N ARG A 87 1.69 -16.14 -7.57
CA ARG A 87 0.84 -17.15 -8.25
C ARG A 87 -0.40 -17.54 -7.45
N ALA A 88 -0.38 -17.33 -6.13
CA ALA A 88 -1.52 -17.64 -5.26
C ALA A 88 -2.57 -16.52 -5.19
N LEU A 89 -2.28 -15.34 -5.77
CA LEU A 89 -3.23 -14.23 -5.79
C LEU A 89 -4.45 -14.54 -6.66
N ASP A 90 -5.63 -14.32 -6.10
CA ASP A 90 -6.86 -14.25 -6.87
C ASP A 90 -7.07 -12.82 -7.41
N ARG A 91 -7.55 -12.73 -8.65
CA ARG A 91 -7.71 -11.43 -9.34
C ARG A 91 -8.83 -10.60 -8.73
N ASP A 92 -9.96 -11.20 -8.42
CA ASP A 92 -11.13 -10.46 -7.93
C ASP A 92 -10.88 -9.98 -6.50
N GLU A 93 -10.20 -10.80 -5.70
CA GLU A 93 -9.71 -10.39 -4.38
C GLU A 93 -8.72 -9.23 -4.46
N LEU A 94 -7.78 -9.27 -5.41
CA LEU A 94 -6.80 -8.18 -5.61
C LEU A 94 -7.48 -6.87 -6.02
N VAL A 95 -8.50 -6.94 -6.88
CA VAL A 95 -9.29 -5.76 -7.29
C VAL A 95 -10.08 -5.20 -6.12
N ALA A 96 -10.67 -6.06 -5.27
CA ALA A 96 -11.37 -5.62 -4.06
C ALA A 96 -10.42 -4.92 -3.09
N ASP A 97 -9.24 -5.50 -2.87
CA ASP A 97 -8.18 -4.96 -2.02
C ASP A 97 -7.66 -3.60 -2.53
N ALA A 98 -7.40 -3.48 -3.84
CA ALA A 98 -7.01 -2.22 -4.47
C ALA A 98 -8.13 -1.16 -4.36
N SER A 99 -9.39 -1.58 -4.46
CA SER A 99 -10.55 -0.69 -4.29
C SER A 99 -10.66 -0.15 -2.86
N ALA A 100 -10.42 -1.01 -1.85
CA ALA A 100 -10.35 -0.58 -0.45
C ALA A 100 -9.21 0.44 -0.23
N ALA A 101 -8.02 0.15 -0.75
CA ALA A 101 -6.90 1.08 -0.68
C ALA A 101 -7.18 2.44 -1.35
N LEU A 102 -7.82 2.42 -2.53
CA LEU A 102 -8.25 3.63 -3.23
C LEU A 102 -9.30 4.43 -2.45
N ALA A 103 -10.25 3.74 -1.81
CA ALA A 103 -11.26 4.39 -0.98
C ALA A 103 -10.61 5.10 0.23
N THR A 104 -9.69 4.44 0.94
CA THR A 104 -8.92 5.05 2.02
C THR A 104 -8.06 6.22 1.52
N ALA A 105 -7.35 6.06 0.41
CA ALA A 105 -6.54 7.12 -0.18
C ALA A 105 -7.38 8.37 -0.53
N ARG A 106 -8.59 8.19 -1.08
CA ARG A 106 -9.51 9.30 -1.35
C ARG A 106 -9.94 10.04 -0.09
N ALA A 107 -10.19 9.31 1.00
CA ALA A 107 -10.53 9.92 2.28
C ALA A 107 -9.35 10.74 2.85
N GLU A 108 -8.14 10.19 2.80
CA GLU A 108 -6.90 10.88 3.22
C GLU A 108 -6.63 12.14 2.38
N ALA A 109 -6.92 12.11 1.08
CA ALA A 109 -6.78 13.25 0.18
C ALA A 109 -7.86 14.35 0.35
N GLY A 110 -8.73 14.26 1.36
CA GLY A 110 -9.78 15.26 1.62
C GLY A 110 -11.08 15.06 0.83
N GLY A 111 -11.33 13.87 0.28
CA GLY A 111 -12.65 13.46 -0.22
C GLY A 111 -13.16 14.18 -1.47
N GLY A 112 -12.31 14.94 -2.17
CA GLY A 112 -12.69 15.66 -3.38
C GLY A 112 -13.16 14.71 -4.48
N ALA A 113 -14.44 14.77 -4.84
CA ALA A 113 -14.94 14.14 -6.05
C ALA A 113 -14.13 14.65 -7.25
N TRP A 114 -13.64 13.74 -8.09
CA TRP A 114 -13.03 14.09 -9.38
C TRP A 114 -14.01 14.98 -10.15
N ARG A 115 -13.70 16.26 -10.23
CA ARG A 115 -14.40 17.20 -11.10
C ARG A 115 -13.75 17.07 -12.47
N SER A 116 -14.28 16.18 -13.32
CA SER A 116 -13.94 16.22 -14.74
C SER A 116 -14.49 17.51 -15.33
N SER A 117 -13.61 18.47 -15.56
CA SER A 117 -13.87 19.56 -16.50
C SER A 117 -13.41 19.10 -17.87
N VAL A 118 -14.24 18.29 -18.55
CA VAL A 118 -14.18 18.04 -20.00
C VAL A 118 -15.59 17.81 -20.50
#